data_AF-A0A536ZF30-F1
#
_entry.id   AF-A0A536ZF30-F1
#
_cell.length_a   1.000
_cell.length_b   1.000
_cell.length_c   1.000
_cell.angle_alpha   90.00
_cell.angle_beta   90.00
_cell.angle_gamma   90.00
#
_symmetry.space_group_name_H-M   'P 1'
#
loop_
_entity.id
_entity.type
_entity.pdbx_description
1 polymer ?
#
loop_
_entity_poly.entity_id
_entity_poly.type
_entity_poly.pdbx_seq_one_letter_code
_entity_poly.pdbx_strand_id
1 'polypeptide(L)' 'MHDLVHGLQPHHFGGSALAAPHLRALLELLEAEGHDVVALREELAHLLRALMRARHGGFGVNRGNAQP' A
#
# COMPACT_ATOMS: atom_id res chain seq x y z
N MET A 1 -8.15 6.79 43.70
CA MET A 1 -7.73 5.52 43.05
C MET A 1 -8.30 5.55 41.65
N HIS A 2 -7.72 6.33 40.74
CA HIS A 2 -6.73 5.90 39.73
C HIS A 2 -7.15 4.60 39.04
N ASP A 3 -7.70 4.72 37.83
CA ASP A 3 -7.13 4.06 36.65
C ASP A 3 -7.69 4.71 35.38
N LEU A 4 -6.93 5.69 34.87
CA LEU A 4 -7.01 6.13 33.47
C LEU A 4 -6.47 4.97 32.63
N VAL A 5 -7.35 4.18 32.03
CA VAL A 5 -6.94 3.17 31.04
C VAL A 5 -6.64 3.89 29.71
N HIS A 6 -5.47 4.53 29.66
CA HIS A 6 -4.76 4.77 28.41
C HIS A 6 -4.13 3.46 27.98
N GLY A 7 -4.68 2.77 26.99
CA GLY A 7 -4.06 1.54 26.51
C GLY A 7 -4.68 0.98 25.26
N LEU A 8 -4.07 1.32 24.13
CA LEU A 8 -4.27 0.75 22.80
C LEU A 8 -5.62 1.05 22.13
N GLN A 9 -5.65 2.19 21.43
CA GLN A 9 -6.03 2.10 20.02
C GLN A 9 -5.07 1.12 19.33
N PRO A 10 -5.51 -0.04 18.83
CA PRO A 10 -4.93 -0.48 17.59
C PRO A 10 -5.48 0.47 16.53
N HIS A 11 -4.70 1.50 16.20
CA HIS A 11 -4.74 2.07 14.86
C HIS A 11 -4.35 0.92 13.91
N HIS A 12 -5.30 0.02 13.65
CA HIS A 12 -5.28 -0.79 12.44
C HIS A 12 -5.35 0.23 11.32
N PHE A 13 -4.17 0.52 10.76
CA PHE A 13 -3.97 1.16 9.48
C PHE A 13 -5.13 0.75 8.57
N GLY A 14 -6.06 1.68 8.39
CA GLY A 14 -7.38 1.45 7.82
C GLY A 14 -7.22 0.73 6.50
N GLY A 15 -7.74 -0.50 6.48
CA GLY A 15 -7.66 -1.38 5.33
C GLY A 15 -8.17 -0.66 4.08
N SER A 16 -7.35 -0.71 3.03
CA SER A 16 -7.73 -0.38 1.66
C SER A 16 -8.71 -1.43 1.09
N ALA A 17 -9.67 -1.89 1.90
CA ALA A 17 -10.72 -2.80 1.48
C ALA A 17 -11.76 -2.08 0.61
N LEU A 18 -11.86 -0.74 0.75
CA LEU A 18 -12.64 0.11 -0.14
C LEU A 18 -11.98 0.29 -1.52
N ALA A 19 -10.66 0.16 -1.67
CA ALA A 19 -10.01 0.40 -2.96
C ALA A 19 -10.19 -0.76 -3.96
N ALA A 20 -10.26 -2.01 -3.48
CA ALA A 20 -10.41 -3.18 -4.34
C ALA A 20 -11.69 -3.20 -5.20
N PRO A 21 -12.90 -2.91 -4.67
CA PRO A 21 -14.12 -2.88 -5.48
C PRO A 21 -14.15 -1.71 -6.47
N HIS A 22 -13.64 -0.52 -6.11
CA HIS A 22 -13.59 0.63 -7.02
C HIS A 22 -12.56 0.42 -8.15
N LEU A 23 -11.39 -0.15 -7.82
CA LEU A 23 -10.39 -0.51 -8.83
C LEU A 23 -10.95 -1.54 -9.81
N ARG A 24 -11.71 -2.51 -9.32
CA ARG A 24 -12.37 -3.50 -10.17
C ARG A 24 -13.37 -2.85 -11.14
N ALA A 25 -14.25 -1.98 -10.65
CA ALA A 25 -15.21 -1.27 -11.48
C ALA A 25 -14.54 -0.41 -12.56
N LEU A 26 -13.41 0.24 -12.25
CA LEU A 26 -12.64 1.01 -13.23
C LEU A 26 -12.00 0.13 -14.30
N LEU A 27 -11.45 -1.03 -13.93
CA LEU A 27 -10.89 -1.98 -14.90
C LEU A 27 -11.98 -2.56 -15.81
N GLU A 28 -13.16 -2.87 -15.27
CA GLU A 28 -14.31 -3.34 -16.05
C GLU A 28 -14.81 -2.27 -17.04
N LEU A 29 -14.81 -0.99 -16.64
CA LEU A 29 -15.16 0.12 -17.55
C LEU A 29 -14.14 0.26 -18.69
N LEU A 30 -12.85 0.22 -18.37
CA LEU A 30 -11.77 0.31 -19.36
C LEU A 30 -11.79 -0.86 -20.34
N GLU A 31 -12.12 -2.07 -19.86
CA GLU A 31 -12.29 -3.26 -20.70
C GLU A 31 -13.47 -3.08 -21.67
N ALA A 32 -14.59 -2.53 -21.18
CA ALA A 32 -15.76 -2.23 -22.00
C ALA A 32 -15.49 -1.16 -23.07
N GLU A 33 -14.56 -0.23 -22.82
CA GLU A 33 -14.09 0.77 -23.77
C GLU A 33 -13.04 0.22 -24.77
N GLY A 34 -12.64 -1.04 -24.63
CA GLY A 34 -11.70 -1.72 -25.54
C GLY A 34 -10.23 -1.46 -25.22
N HIS A 35 -9.92 -0.96 -24.02
CA HIS A 35 -8.54 -0.80 -23.57
C HIS A 35 -7.91 -2.15 -23.20
N ASP A 36 -6.59 -2.27 -23.36
CA ASP A 36 -5.84 -3.43 -22.91
C ASP A 36 -5.65 -3.39 -21.38
N VAL A 37 -6.64 -3.92 -20.69
CA VAL A 37 -6.67 -4.00 -19.23
C VAL A 37 -5.63 -4.97 -18.69
N VAL A 38 -5.13 -5.91 -19.49
CA VAL A 38 -4.07 -6.85 -19.07
C VAL A 38 -2.76 -6.10 -18.92
N ALA A 39 -2.35 -5.32 -19.92
CA ALA A 39 -1.15 -4.50 -19.86
C ALA A 39 -1.22 -3.49 -18.69
N LEU A 40 -2.38 -2.84 -18.50
CA LEU A 40 -2.58 -1.90 -17.39
C LEU A 40 -2.47 -2.57 -16.01
N ARG A 41 -2.97 -3.80 -15.86
CA ARG A 41 -2.86 -4.55 -14.60
C ARG A 41 -1.41 -4.92 -14.28
N GLU A 42 -0.62 -5.27 -15.29
CA GLU A 42 0.80 -5.59 -15.12
C GLU A 42 1.61 -4.38 -14.69
N GLU A 43 1.40 -3.23 -15.34
CA GLU A 43 2.05 -1.96 -14.97
C GLU A 43 1.66 -1.52 -13.56
N LEU A 44 0.37 -1.60 -13.22
CA LEU A 44 -0.12 -1.26 -11.87
C LEU A 44 0.49 -2.18 -10.81
N ALA A 45 0.55 -3.49 -11.06
CA ALA A 45 1.19 -4.44 -10.16
C ALA A 45 2.69 -4.14 -9.98
N HIS A 46 3.38 -3.75 -11.06
CA HIS A 46 4.77 -3.35 -11.02
C HIS A 46 4.99 -2.10 -10.14
N LEU A 47 4.18 -1.06 -10.35
CA LEU A 47 4.25 0.19 -9.58
C LEU A 47 3.95 -0.03 -8.10
N LEU A 48 2.89 -0.78 -7.77
CA LEU A 48 2.55 -1.12 -6.40
C LEU A 48 3.69 -1.90 -5.72
N ARG A 49 4.34 -2.82 -6.45
CA ARG A 49 5.49 -3.56 -5.95
C ARG A 49 6.70 -2.64 -5.71
N ALA A 50 6.97 -1.70 -6.61
CA ALA A 50 8.03 -0.70 -6.44
C ALA A 50 7.76 0.20 -5.23
N LEU A 51 6.53 0.68 -5.07
CA LEU A 51 6.09 1.47 -3.92
C LEU A 51 6.22 0.71 -2.59
N MET A 52 5.79 -0.55 -2.55
CA MET A 52 5.98 -1.41 -1.39
C MET A 52 7.48 -1.58 -1.07
N ARG A 53 8.32 -1.86 -2.07
CA ARG A 53 9.77 -1.96 -1.87
C ARG A 53 10.39 -0.66 -1.37
N ALA A 54 10.01 0.49 -1.92
CA ALA A 54 10.51 1.80 -1.48
C ALA A 54 10.09 2.10 -0.03
N ARG A 55 8.84 1.79 0.34
CA ARG A 55 8.34 1.91 1.72
C ARG A 55 9.09 1.01 2.70
N HIS A 56 9.43 -0.22 2.29
CA HIS A 56 10.17 -1.16 3.12
C HIS A 56 11.69 -0.90 3.12
N GLY A 57 12.25 -0.34 2.05
CA GLY A 57 13.67 -0.02 1.91
C GLY A 57 14.10 1.31 2.54
N GLY A 58 13.20 2.29 2.63
CA GLY A 58 13.47 3.60 3.24
C GLY A 58 13.67 3.59 4.77
N PHE A 59 13.30 2.50 5.45
CA PHE A 59 13.49 2.35 6.90
C PHE A 59 14.85 1.78 7.32
N GLY A 60 15.72 1.43 6.36
CA GLY A 60 16.99 0.72 6.60
C GLY A 60 18.27 1.55 6.51
N VAL A 61 18.23 2.87 6.30
CA VAL A 61 19.44 3.68 6.01
C VAL A 61 20.05 4.34 7.26
N ASN A 62 19.67 3.92 8.47
CA ASN A 62 20.32 4.38 9.70
C ASN A 62 20.75 3.21 10.59
N ARG A 63 21.66 2.38 10.08
CA ARG A 63 22.45 1.49 10.92
C ARG A 63 23.91 1.48 10.46
N GLY A 64 24.65 2.42 11.04
CA GLY A 64 26.04 2.21 11.46
C GLY A 64 27.07 2.15 10.35
N ASN A 65 27.49 3.32 9.86
CA ASN A 65 28.90 3.55 9.53
C ASN A 65 29.39 4.76 10.32
N ALA A 66 29.44 4.58 11.63
CA ALA A 66 30.38 5.29 12.48
C ALA A 66 31.61 4.38 12.62
N GLN A 67 32.64 4.65 11.82
CA GLN A 67 34.07 4.36 12.03
C GLN A 67 34.52 2.90 12.24
N PRO A 68 35.81 2.55 12.01
CA PRO A 68 37.05 3.27 12.37
C PRO A 68 37.66 4.14 11.27
#